data_AF-A0A0K0XH07-F1
#
_entry.id   AF-A0A0K0XH07-F1
#
_cell.length_a   1.000
_cell.length_b   1.000
_cell.length_c   1.000
_cell.angle_alpha   90.00
_cell.angle_beta   90.00
_cell.angle_gamma   90.00
#
_symmetry.space_group_name_H-M   'P 1'
#
loop_
_entity.id
_entity.type
_entity.pdbx_description
1 polymer ?
#
loop_
_entity_poly.entity_id
_entity_poly.type
_entity_poly.pdbx_seq_one_letter_code
_entity_poly.pdbx_strand_id
1 'polypeptide(L)'
;MSEKVHLGDLQAMKRDGRKIVGVVAWDYQMARIVDRAGADLVSVGDTVGINLWGQPNPLEVTMDQMIIVCQAVRRGVRRALLSCDFPFGPVQEGPEQAVRAAIRFVKEAGVDMVKLDGASDHLDAVSAVTRAGIPVFAQFGITPQTSLKYGVTYRATPTAADAVPDELLDEMVGEAKRLEEAGAALLNFTNSGPVVGPAVAQAVSIPVLGGFGGGPWLDGRVRMATAAIGYSADALDTAPDTYANVAQIAFDAISAYADDVRAARQIAGGIRV
;
A
#
# COMPACT_ATOMS: atom_id res chain seq x y z
N MET A 1 -25.62 6.50 1.85
CA MET A 1 -24.39 5.74 1.52
C MET A 1 -23.32 6.77 1.22
N SER A 2 -22.12 6.67 1.78
CA SER A 2 -21.05 7.62 1.47
C SER A 2 -20.70 7.56 -0.02
N GLU A 3 -20.43 8.72 -0.62
CA GLU A 3 -20.07 8.87 -2.03
C GLU A 3 -18.68 8.29 -2.32
N LYS A 4 -18.47 7.89 -3.59
CA LYS A 4 -17.18 7.42 -4.11
C LYS A 4 -16.12 8.51 -3.92
N VAL A 5 -14.96 8.13 -3.39
CA VAL A 5 -13.79 9.01 -3.27
C VAL A 5 -13.11 9.09 -4.64
N HIS A 6 -12.92 10.32 -5.10
CA HIS A 6 -12.21 10.67 -6.31
C HIS A 6 -10.88 11.36 -5.98
N LEU A 7 -10.00 11.45 -6.98
CA LEU A 7 -8.69 12.10 -6.82
C LEU A 7 -8.83 13.55 -6.32
N GLY A 8 -9.83 14.30 -6.80
CA GLY A 8 -10.10 15.67 -6.37
C GLY A 8 -10.41 15.79 -4.87
N ASP A 9 -11.00 14.76 -4.27
CA ASP A 9 -11.30 14.73 -2.84
C ASP A 9 -10.01 14.59 -2.01
N LEU A 10 -9.06 13.74 -2.45
CA LEU A 10 -7.76 13.62 -1.80
C LEU A 10 -6.96 14.94 -1.87
N GLN A 11 -7.04 15.63 -3.02
CA GLN A 11 -6.45 16.95 -3.19
C GLN A 11 -7.11 17.99 -2.25
N ALA A 12 -8.44 17.93 -2.10
CA ALA A 12 -9.15 18.78 -1.15
C ALA A 12 -8.75 18.48 0.31
N MET A 13 -8.59 17.21 0.67
CA MET A 13 -8.15 16.79 2.00
C MET A 13 -6.81 17.42 2.38
N LYS A 14 -5.82 17.42 1.47
CA LYS A 14 -4.56 18.14 1.69
C LYS A 14 -4.79 19.65 1.92
N ARG A 15 -5.49 20.32 1.01
CA ARG A 15 -5.75 21.77 1.10
C ARG A 15 -6.45 22.16 2.41
N ASP A 16 -7.36 21.31 2.87
CA ASP A 16 -8.15 21.52 4.08
C ASP A 16 -7.45 21.00 5.36
N GLY A 17 -6.23 20.45 5.23
CA GLY A 17 -5.47 19.87 6.36
C GLY A 17 -6.07 18.59 6.94
N ARG A 18 -7.01 17.93 6.25
CA ARG A 18 -7.61 16.66 6.67
C ARG A 18 -6.70 15.50 6.26
N LYS A 19 -6.38 14.61 7.21
CA LYS A 19 -5.51 13.47 6.92
C LYS A 19 -6.21 12.42 6.06
N ILE A 20 -5.52 11.94 5.02
CA ILE A 20 -5.97 10.87 4.14
C ILE A 20 -5.69 9.51 4.80
N VAL A 21 -6.71 8.64 4.85
CA VAL A 21 -6.59 7.29 5.37
C VAL A 21 -6.44 6.30 4.23
N GLY A 22 -5.21 5.83 4.02
CA GLY A 22 -4.87 4.77 3.07
C GLY A 22 -4.68 3.43 3.76
N VAL A 23 -5.17 2.36 3.14
CA VAL A 23 -5.02 1.00 3.66
C VAL A 23 -4.66 0.03 2.53
N VAL A 24 -3.67 -0.84 2.76
CA VAL A 24 -3.36 -1.92 1.81
C VAL A 24 -4.22 -3.14 2.13
N ALA A 25 -4.86 -3.70 1.10
CA ALA A 25 -5.66 -4.91 1.18
C ALA A 25 -5.45 -5.80 -0.06
N TRP A 26 -5.62 -7.11 0.10
CA TRP A 26 -5.31 -8.10 -0.94
C TRP A 26 -6.45 -9.08 -1.22
N ASP A 27 -7.52 -9.07 -0.44
CA ASP A 27 -8.67 -9.96 -0.66
C ASP A 27 -10.00 -9.21 -0.60
N TYR A 28 -11.04 -9.88 -1.10
CA TYR A 28 -12.39 -9.36 -1.18
C TYR A 28 -12.99 -8.99 0.18
N GLN A 29 -12.80 -9.81 1.22
CA GLN A 29 -13.42 -9.58 2.52
C GLN A 29 -12.70 -8.46 3.27
N MET A 30 -11.37 -8.46 3.27
CA MET A 30 -10.61 -7.37 3.87
C MET A 30 -10.91 -6.04 3.18
N ALA A 31 -10.99 -6.03 1.84
CA ALA A 31 -11.37 -4.84 1.09
C ALA A 31 -12.74 -4.28 1.52
N ARG A 32 -13.74 -5.14 1.75
CA ARG A 32 -15.06 -4.71 2.25
C ARG A 32 -15.00 -4.15 3.66
N ILE A 33 -14.22 -4.76 4.54
CA ILE A 33 -14.05 -4.29 5.92
C ILE A 33 -13.41 -2.90 5.91
N VAL A 34 -12.30 -2.76 5.18
CA VAL A 34 -11.54 -1.52 5.05
C VAL A 34 -12.37 -0.39 4.43
N ASP A 35 -13.12 -0.68 3.36
CA ASP A 35 -13.99 0.30 2.69
C ASP A 35 -15.10 0.81 3.63
N ARG A 36 -15.67 -0.08 4.45
CA ARG A 36 -16.69 0.25 5.46
C ARG A 36 -16.12 0.95 6.69
N ALA A 37 -14.87 0.69 7.03
CA ALA A 37 -14.15 1.36 8.10
C ALA A 37 -13.81 2.81 7.78
N GLY A 38 -14.01 3.24 6.52
CA GLY A 38 -13.84 4.63 6.13
C GLY A 38 -12.50 4.95 5.47
N ALA A 39 -11.74 3.96 4.98
CA ALA A 39 -10.50 4.23 4.23
C ALA A 39 -10.79 5.06 2.96
N ASP A 40 -10.08 6.16 2.76
CA ASP A 40 -10.25 7.02 1.57
C ASP A 40 -9.58 6.42 0.33
N LEU A 41 -8.47 5.71 0.56
CA LEU A 41 -7.66 5.03 -0.44
C LEU A 41 -7.47 3.56 -0.04
N VAL A 42 -7.75 2.64 -0.95
CA VAL A 42 -7.35 1.24 -0.84
C VAL A 42 -6.27 0.97 -1.88
N SER A 43 -5.10 0.52 -1.45
CA SER A 43 -4.01 0.13 -2.35
C SER A 43 -3.85 -1.37 -2.37
N VAL A 44 -3.61 -1.92 -3.55
CA VAL A 44 -3.25 -3.33 -3.75
C VAL A 44 -1.74 -3.37 -3.95
N GLY A 45 -1.01 -3.63 -2.86
CA GLY A 45 0.46 -3.61 -2.85
C GLY A 45 1.07 -4.90 -3.41
N ASP A 46 2.19 -4.77 -4.12
CA ASP A 46 3.01 -5.87 -4.68
C ASP A 46 3.62 -6.76 -3.59
N THR A 47 3.79 -6.21 -2.38
CA THR A 47 4.19 -6.95 -1.18
C THR A 47 3.19 -8.03 -0.73
N VAL A 48 2.08 -8.25 -1.45
CA VAL A 48 1.19 -9.43 -1.28
C VAL A 48 1.97 -10.74 -1.36
N GLY A 49 2.95 -10.80 -2.27
CA GLY A 49 3.75 -12.00 -2.50
C GLY A 49 4.41 -12.50 -1.22
N ILE A 50 5.13 -11.61 -0.53
CA ILE A 50 5.84 -11.96 0.70
C ILE A 50 4.92 -11.99 1.93
N ASN A 51 3.98 -11.06 2.07
CA ASN A 51 3.21 -10.90 3.30
C ASN A 51 1.96 -11.79 3.38
N LEU A 52 1.45 -12.30 2.25
CA LEU A 52 0.26 -13.13 2.23
C LEU A 52 0.49 -14.49 1.55
N TRP A 53 1.32 -14.54 0.51
CA TRP A 53 1.55 -15.77 -0.25
C TRP A 53 2.84 -16.51 0.11
N GLY A 54 3.67 -15.93 0.99
CA GLY A 54 4.90 -16.57 1.47
C GLY A 54 6.02 -16.68 0.42
N GLN A 55 6.01 -15.84 -0.61
CA GLN A 55 7.14 -15.74 -1.54
C GLN A 55 8.39 -15.26 -0.80
N PRO A 56 9.57 -15.85 -1.04
CA PRO A 56 10.80 -15.48 -0.34
C PRO A 56 11.36 -14.12 -0.79
N ASN A 57 10.93 -13.60 -1.95
CA ASN A 57 11.42 -12.36 -2.52
C ASN A 57 10.25 -11.49 -3.03
N PRO A 58 10.18 -10.20 -2.67
CA PRO A 58 9.13 -9.29 -3.15
C PRO A 58 9.12 -9.09 -4.68
N LEU A 59 10.21 -9.41 -5.37
CA LEU A 59 10.33 -9.28 -6.83
C LEU A 59 9.73 -10.47 -7.61
N GLU A 60 9.26 -11.53 -6.93
CA GLU A 60 8.68 -12.71 -7.58
C GLU A 60 7.23 -12.52 -8.04
N VAL A 61 6.54 -11.51 -7.50
CA VAL A 61 5.15 -11.25 -7.85
C VAL A 61 5.04 -10.80 -9.30
N THR A 62 4.15 -11.43 -10.06
CA THR A 62 4.00 -11.15 -11.50
C THR A 62 2.86 -10.16 -11.77
N MET A 63 2.86 -9.58 -12.96
CA MET A 63 1.78 -8.72 -13.44
C MET A 63 0.42 -9.43 -13.41
N ASP A 64 0.36 -10.70 -13.83
CA ASP A 64 -0.89 -11.46 -13.85
C ASP A 64 -1.39 -11.77 -12.44
N GLN A 65 -0.48 -12.05 -11.50
CA GLN A 65 -0.83 -12.19 -10.09
C GLN A 65 -1.38 -10.88 -9.51
N MET A 66 -0.77 -9.74 -9.84
CA MET A 66 -1.24 -8.42 -9.41
C MET A 66 -2.63 -8.08 -9.97
N ILE A 67 -2.93 -8.49 -11.21
CA ILE A 67 -4.27 -8.32 -11.78
C ILE A 67 -5.30 -9.16 -11.01
N ILE A 68 -5.00 -10.43 -10.71
CA ILE A 68 -5.92 -11.33 -10.00
C ILE A 68 -6.26 -10.79 -8.61
N VAL A 69 -5.24 -10.42 -7.83
CA VAL A 69 -5.44 -9.86 -6.47
C VAL A 69 -6.19 -8.53 -6.54
N CYS A 70 -5.89 -7.67 -7.52
CA CYS A 70 -6.59 -6.40 -7.68
C CYS A 70 -8.06 -6.60 -8.05
N GLN A 71 -8.39 -7.56 -8.92
CA GLN A 71 -9.78 -7.90 -9.23
C GLN A 71 -10.55 -8.38 -7.98
N ALA A 72 -9.91 -9.13 -7.08
CA ALA A 72 -10.55 -9.54 -5.82
C ALA A 72 -10.90 -8.33 -4.95
N VAL A 73 -9.94 -7.41 -4.79
CA VAL A 73 -10.12 -6.17 -4.00
C VAL A 73 -11.15 -5.23 -4.64
N ARG A 74 -11.11 -5.03 -5.97
CA ARG A 74 -12.07 -4.20 -6.71
C ARG A 74 -13.52 -4.61 -6.45
N ARG A 75 -13.81 -5.90 -6.34
CA ARG A 75 -15.16 -6.41 -6.02
C ARG A 75 -15.61 -6.01 -4.61
N GLY A 76 -14.66 -5.82 -3.69
CA GLY A 76 -14.92 -5.47 -2.29
C GLY A 76 -15.00 -3.96 -2.02
N VAL A 77 -14.26 -3.15 -2.79
CA VAL A 77 -14.24 -1.67 -2.63
C VAL A 77 -15.41 -1.02 -3.37
N ARG A 78 -16.21 -0.22 -2.68
CA ARG A 78 -17.29 0.59 -3.28
C ARG A 78 -17.03 2.09 -3.17
N ARG A 79 -16.50 2.54 -2.04
CA ARG A 79 -16.34 3.97 -1.72
C ARG A 79 -14.92 4.46 -1.96
N ALA A 80 -13.91 3.78 -1.43
CA ALA A 80 -12.52 4.22 -1.51
C ALA A 80 -12.02 4.32 -2.97
N LEU A 81 -11.06 5.23 -3.20
CA LEU A 81 -10.26 5.23 -4.42
C LEU A 81 -9.36 3.97 -4.42
N LEU A 82 -9.29 3.25 -5.53
CA LEU A 82 -8.51 2.02 -5.65
C LEU A 82 -7.23 2.24 -6.44
N SER A 83 -6.08 2.00 -5.82
CA SER A 83 -4.78 1.91 -6.50
C SER A 83 -4.25 0.47 -6.56
N CYS A 84 -3.41 0.18 -7.54
CA CYS A 84 -2.64 -1.06 -7.60
C CYS A 84 -1.18 -0.76 -7.92
N ASP A 85 -0.28 -1.40 -7.17
CA ASP A 85 1.15 -1.28 -7.35
C ASP A 85 1.58 -2.07 -8.60
N PHE A 86 2.52 -1.50 -9.33
CA PHE A 86 3.24 -2.23 -10.36
C PHE A 86 4.15 -3.25 -9.69
N PRO A 87 4.14 -4.51 -10.15
CA PRO A 87 5.23 -5.42 -9.79
C PRO A 87 6.54 -4.91 -10.42
N PHE A 88 7.67 -5.46 -9.98
CA PHE A 88 8.94 -5.26 -10.67
C PHE A 88 8.86 -5.73 -12.13
N GLY A 89 9.47 -4.98 -13.05
CA GLY A 89 9.51 -5.28 -14.49
C GLY A 89 9.05 -4.10 -15.35
N PRO A 90 7.76 -3.75 -15.39
CA PRO A 90 7.24 -2.80 -16.37
C PRO A 90 7.87 -1.40 -16.34
N VAL A 91 8.20 -0.88 -15.16
CA VAL A 91 8.88 0.41 -15.02
C VAL A 91 10.35 0.29 -15.44
N GLN A 92 11.02 -0.79 -15.04
CA GLN A 92 12.43 -1.03 -15.32
C GLN A 92 12.71 -1.35 -16.80
N GLU A 93 11.73 -1.91 -17.51
CA GLU A 93 11.80 -2.17 -18.96
C GLU A 93 11.57 -0.91 -19.82
N GLY A 94 11.04 0.17 -19.23
CA GLY A 94 10.91 1.48 -19.86
C GLY A 94 9.46 1.98 -20.00
N PRO A 95 9.28 3.23 -20.47
CA PRO A 95 7.99 3.95 -20.41
C PRO A 95 6.88 3.31 -21.24
N GLU A 96 7.21 2.67 -22.36
CA GLU A 96 6.21 1.95 -23.17
C GLU A 96 5.61 0.76 -22.40
N GLN A 97 6.46 0.03 -21.68
CA GLN A 97 6.06 -1.15 -20.91
C GLN A 97 5.27 -0.73 -19.68
N ALA A 98 5.65 0.39 -19.06
CA ALA A 98 4.87 0.99 -17.99
C ALA A 98 3.46 1.39 -18.45
N VAL A 99 3.32 2.01 -19.62
CA VAL A 99 2.00 2.36 -20.19
C VAL A 99 1.17 1.12 -20.49
N ARG A 100 1.77 0.07 -21.08
CA ARG A 100 1.07 -1.21 -21.33
C ARG A 100 0.56 -1.82 -20.02
N ALA A 101 1.38 -1.88 -18.98
CA ALA A 101 0.98 -2.40 -17.67
C ALA A 101 -0.14 -1.55 -17.03
N ALA A 102 -0.05 -0.22 -17.11
CA ALA A 102 -1.09 0.67 -16.60
C ALA A 102 -2.44 0.40 -17.28
N ILE A 103 -2.44 0.28 -18.61
CA ILE A 103 -3.65 -0.01 -19.39
C ILE A 103 -4.25 -1.36 -19.00
N ARG A 104 -3.41 -2.38 -18.76
CA ARG A 104 -3.88 -3.68 -18.26
C ARG A 104 -4.56 -3.56 -16.91
N PHE A 105 -3.98 -2.87 -15.93
CA PHE A 105 -4.62 -2.65 -14.63
C PHE A 105 -5.98 -1.94 -14.75
N VAL A 106 -6.07 -0.90 -15.59
CA VAL A 106 -7.33 -0.19 -15.79
C VAL A 106 -8.38 -1.10 -16.44
N LYS A 107 -8.03 -1.80 -17.52
CA LYS A 107 -8.98 -2.62 -18.29
C LYS A 107 -9.38 -3.92 -17.59
N GLU A 108 -8.41 -4.61 -17.00
CA GLU A 108 -8.59 -5.96 -16.48
C GLU A 108 -8.96 -5.96 -14.98
N ALA A 109 -8.48 -4.98 -14.22
CA ALA A 109 -8.70 -4.92 -12.77
C ALA A 109 -9.59 -3.75 -12.31
N GLY A 110 -9.82 -2.73 -13.14
CA GLY A 110 -10.70 -1.61 -12.82
C GLY A 110 -10.15 -0.69 -11.72
N VAL A 111 -8.83 -0.46 -11.74
CA VAL A 111 -8.18 0.50 -10.84
C VAL A 111 -8.57 1.93 -11.18
N ASP A 112 -8.59 2.80 -10.17
CA ASP A 112 -8.78 4.24 -10.34
C ASP A 112 -7.43 4.96 -10.55
N MET A 113 -6.32 4.33 -10.12
CA MET A 113 -4.96 4.87 -10.15
C MET A 113 -3.94 3.73 -10.15
N VAL A 114 -2.74 3.95 -10.67
CA VAL A 114 -1.63 2.99 -10.57
C VAL A 114 -0.53 3.53 -9.68
N LYS A 115 0.18 2.65 -8.98
CA LYS A 115 1.29 3.02 -8.10
C LYS A 115 2.61 2.50 -8.64
N LEU A 116 3.57 3.41 -8.83
CA LEU A 116 4.90 3.12 -9.38
C LEU A 116 5.92 3.25 -8.26
N ASP A 117 6.71 2.21 -8.03
CA ASP A 117 7.81 2.23 -7.06
C ASP A 117 9.13 2.68 -7.71
N GLY A 118 10.02 3.27 -6.91
CA GLY A 118 11.25 3.88 -7.42
C GLY A 118 11.01 4.98 -8.46
N ALA A 119 9.86 5.67 -8.39
CA ALA A 119 9.39 6.55 -9.45
C ALA A 119 10.34 7.73 -9.74
N SER A 120 11.14 8.17 -8.75
CA SER A 120 12.10 9.27 -8.93
C SER A 120 13.23 8.91 -9.91
N ASP A 121 13.55 7.63 -10.08
CA ASP A 121 14.50 7.11 -11.07
C ASP A 121 13.87 6.95 -12.47
N HIS A 122 12.54 7.06 -12.58
CA HIS A 122 11.76 6.71 -13.78
C HIS A 122 10.70 7.79 -14.13
N LEU A 123 11.11 9.06 -14.13
CA LEU A 123 10.22 10.21 -14.41
C LEU A 123 9.56 10.13 -15.81
N ASP A 124 10.23 9.50 -16.77
CA ASP A 124 9.72 9.28 -18.11
C ASP A 124 8.54 8.30 -18.13
N ALA A 125 8.59 7.24 -17.30
CA ALA A 125 7.49 6.31 -17.10
C ALA A 125 6.30 6.99 -16.42
N VAL A 126 6.54 7.78 -15.36
CA VAL A 126 5.49 8.59 -14.70
C VAL A 126 4.80 9.49 -15.72
N SER A 127 5.59 10.25 -16.47
CA SER A 127 5.06 11.17 -17.48
C SER A 127 4.30 10.45 -18.59
N ALA A 128 4.78 9.28 -19.04
CA ALA A 128 4.14 8.49 -20.09
C ALA A 128 2.79 7.92 -19.63
N VAL A 129 2.71 7.38 -18.42
CA VAL A 129 1.48 6.83 -17.84
C VAL A 129 0.46 7.95 -17.60
N THR A 130 0.89 9.08 -17.04
CA THR A 130 0.01 10.25 -16.85
C THR A 130 -0.51 10.78 -18.19
N ARG A 131 0.34 10.90 -19.23
CA ARG A 131 -0.09 11.30 -20.58
C ARG A 131 -1.09 10.33 -21.22
N ALA A 132 -1.06 9.06 -20.84
CA ALA A 132 -2.06 8.07 -21.26
C ALA A 132 -3.42 8.23 -20.55
N GLY A 133 -3.55 9.22 -19.66
CA GLY A 133 -4.78 9.55 -18.93
C GLY A 133 -4.98 8.71 -17.65
N ILE A 134 -3.93 8.05 -17.16
CA ILE A 134 -4.00 7.18 -15.98
C ILE A 134 -3.27 7.89 -14.82
N PRO A 135 -3.96 8.20 -13.70
CA PRO A 135 -3.32 8.81 -12.54
C PRO A 135 -2.21 7.95 -11.96
N VAL A 136 -1.13 8.60 -11.52
CA VAL A 136 0.04 7.94 -10.92
C VAL A 136 0.19 8.30 -9.44
N PHE A 137 0.24 7.27 -8.61
CA PHE A 137 0.70 7.33 -7.22
C PHE A 137 2.20 7.01 -7.21
N ALA A 138 3.06 8.03 -7.14
CA ALA A 138 4.50 7.83 -7.24
C ALA A 138 5.10 7.54 -5.86
N GLN A 139 5.76 6.39 -5.72
CA GLN A 139 6.53 6.06 -4.52
C GLN A 139 8.02 6.34 -4.76
N PHE A 140 8.66 6.98 -3.80
CA PHE A 140 10.07 7.42 -3.90
C PHE A 140 10.77 7.37 -2.53
N GLY A 141 12.08 7.63 -2.53
CA GLY A 141 12.97 7.46 -1.38
C GLY A 141 13.52 6.02 -1.26
N ILE A 142 13.66 5.53 -0.03
CA ILE A 142 14.08 4.15 0.22
C ILE A 142 12.85 3.24 0.16
N THR A 143 12.74 2.48 -0.91
CA THR A 143 11.56 1.69 -1.24
C THR A 143 11.89 0.19 -1.33
N PRO A 144 10.89 -0.72 -1.29
CA PRO A 144 11.15 -2.15 -1.51
C PRO A 144 11.89 -2.43 -2.82
N GLN A 145 11.53 -1.77 -3.93
CA GLN A 145 12.17 -2.01 -5.23
C GLN A 145 13.53 -1.31 -5.39
N THR A 146 13.79 -0.23 -4.65
CA THR A 146 15.09 0.46 -4.66
C THR A 146 16.03 -0.01 -3.54
N SER A 147 15.57 -0.83 -2.59
CA SER A 147 16.37 -1.20 -1.40
C SER A 147 17.70 -1.86 -1.76
N LEU A 148 17.72 -2.72 -2.81
CA LEU A 148 18.94 -3.36 -3.32
C LEU A 148 19.95 -2.35 -3.89
N LYS A 149 19.49 -1.29 -4.57
CA LYS A 149 20.34 -0.20 -5.09
C LYS A 149 21.06 0.51 -3.94
N TYR A 150 20.41 0.65 -2.79
CA TYR A 150 20.96 1.28 -1.60
C TYR A 150 21.65 0.30 -0.63
N GLY A 151 21.72 -0.99 -0.96
CA GLY A 151 22.29 -2.02 -0.08
C GLY A 151 21.50 -2.24 1.22
N VAL A 152 20.22 -1.86 1.25
CA VAL A 152 19.34 -1.97 2.41
C VAL A 152 18.42 -3.18 2.26
N THR A 153 18.33 -4.00 3.30
CA THR A 153 17.36 -5.08 3.36
C THR A 153 15.97 -4.52 3.66
N TYR A 154 15.01 -4.77 2.78
CA TYR A 154 13.62 -4.42 3.03
C TYR A 154 13.09 -5.12 4.29
N ARG A 155 12.37 -4.38 5.14
CA ARG A 155 11.63 -4.89 6.28
C ARG A 155 10.18 -4.45 6.18
N ALA A 156 9.24 -5.38 6.40
CA ALA A 156 7.81 -5.06 6.45
C ALA A 156 7.48 -4.08 7.59
N THR A 157 8.28 -4.10 8.66
CA THR A 157 8.18 -3.20 9.81
C THR A 157 9.50 -2.42 9.97
N PRO A 158 9.63 -1.23 9.36
CA PRO A 158 10.79 -0.36 9.56
C PRO A 158 10.83 0.22 10.98
N THR A 159 12.03 0.63 11.38
CA THR A 159 12.38 1.24 12.67
C THR A 159 12.77 2.71 12.46
N ALA A 160 12.98 3.45 13.55
CA ALA A 160 13.46 4.83 13.47
C ALA A 160 14.84 4.96 12.78
N ALA A 161 15.67 3.91 12.81
CA ALA A 161 16.96 3.89 12.14
C ALA A 161 16.85 3.77 10.61
N ASP A 162 15.68 3.37 10.10
CA ASP A 162 15.42 3.25 8.66
C ASP A 162 14.92 4.58 8.05
N ALA A 163 14.79 5.63 8.86
CA ALA A 163 14.37 6.97 8.42
C ALA A 163 15.41 7.57 7.45
N VAL A 164 14.90 8.33 6.48
CA VAL A 164 15.74 9.12 5.58
C VAL A 164 16.60 10.10 6.41
N PRO A 165 17.93 10.12 6.25
CA PRO A 165 18.80 11.05 6.94
C PRO A 165 18.46 12.51 6.62
N ASP A 166 18.60 13.39 7.61
CA ASP A 166 18.26 14.81 7.48
C ASP A 166 19.11 15.51 6.40
N GLU A 167 20.31 15.01 6.11
CA GLU A 167 21.21 15.52 5.08
C GLU A 167 20.65 15.35 3.65
N LEU A 168 19.69 14.43 3.45
CA LEU A 168 19.03 14.20 2.16
C LEU A 168 17.81 15.11 1.94
N LEU A 169 17.56 16.10 2.81
CA LEU A 169 16.39 16.97 2.73
C LEU A 169 16.22 17.62 1.35
N ASP A 170 17.25 18.31 0.86
CA ASP A 170 17.18 19.03 -0.41
C ASP A 170 16.99 18.07 -1.60
N GLU A 171 17.59 16.89 -1.53
CA GLU A 171 17.45 15.84 -2.54
C GLU A 171 16.00 15.33 -2.59
N MET A 172 15.41 14.98 -1.46
CA MET A 172 14.05 14.45 -1.37
C MET A 172 12.99 15.49 -1.75
N VAL A 173 13.18 16.75 -1.37
CA VAL A 173 12.34 17.87 -1.83
C VAL A 173 12.44 18.02 -3.35
N GLY A 174 13.66 17.92 -3.91
CA GLY A 174 13.88 17.94 -5.34
C GLY A 174 13.20 16.77 -6.07
N GLU A 175 13.29 15.55 -5.54
CA GLU A 175 12.61 14.38 -6.09
C GLU A 175 11.09 14.54 -6.11
N ALA A 176 10.51 14.99 -5.00
CA ALA A 176 9.06 15.20 -4.91
C ALA A 176 8.55 16.21 -5.93
N LYS A 177 9.27 17.34 -6.12
CA LYS A 177 8.94 18.35 -7.14
C LYS A 177 9.03 17.80 -8.56
N ARG A 178 10.10 17.06 -8.87
CA ARG A 178 10.26 16.43 -10.20
C ARG A 178 9.15 15.42 -10.50
N LEU A 179 8.70 14.68 -9.48
CA LEU A 179 7.57 13.76 -9.62
C LEU A 179 6.25 14.47 -9.85
N GLU A 180 6.00 15.57 -9.12
CA GLU A 180 4.84 16.43 -9.36
C GLU A 180 4.87 17.03 -10.77
N GLU A 181 6.00 17.56 -11.21
CA GLU A 181 6.22 18.09 -12.56
C GLU A 181 6.02 17.03 -13.66
N ALA A 182 6.43 15.79 -13.40
CA ALA A 182 6.18 14.63 -14.27
C ALA A 182 4.70 14.22 -14.32
N GLY A 183 3.85 14.79 -13.46
CA GLY A 183 2.41 14.57 -13.44
C GLY A 183 1.97 13.46 -12.48
N ALA A 184 2.74 13.18 -11.42
CA ALA A 184 2.23 12.37 -10.32
C ALA A 184 1.01 13.04 -9.69
N ALA A 185 0.00 12.23 -9.34
CA ALA A 185 -1.25 12.68 -8.74
C ALA A 185 -1.23 12.58 -7.20
N LEU A 186 -0.37 11.72 -6.67
CA LEU A 186 -0.20 11.43 -5.25
C LEU A 186 1.24 10.93 -5.04
N LEU A 187 1.85 11.23 -3.89
CA LEU A 187 3.18 10.73 -3.54
C LEU A 187 3.13 9.79 -2.34
N ASN A 188 3.86 8.66 -2.40
CA ASN A 188 4.11 7.81 -1.24
C ASN A 188 5.57 7.99 -0.81
N PHE A 189 5.79 8.62 0.35
CA PHE A 189 7.11 8.83 0.91
C PHE A 189 7.34 7.91 2.13
N THR A 190 7.99 6.79 1.87
CA THR A 190 8.31 5.79 2.90
C THR A 190 9.46 6.28 3.77
N ASN A 191 9.42 5.99 5.08
CA ASN A 191 10.49 6.33 6.03
C ASN A 191 10.90 7.82 6.07
N SER A 192 9.95 8.72 5.82
CA SER A 192 10.22 10.14 5.60
C SER A 192 10.92 10.89 6.75
N GLY A 193 10.85 10.39 7.97
CA GLY A 193 11.37 11.08 9.17
C GLY A 193 10.64 12.40 9.51
N PRO A 194 10.81 12.92 10.75
CA PRO A 194 10.09 14.10 11.24
C PRO A 194 10.61 15.43 10.68
N VAL A 195 11.78 15.42 10.03
CA VAL A 195 12.43 16.62 9.46
C VAL A 195 12.20 16.70 7.95
N VAL A 196 12.58 15.65 7.21
CA VAL A 196 12.45 15.62 5.75
C VAL A 196 10.99 15.48 5.30
N GLY A 197 10.19 14.65 5.99
CA GLY A 197 8.79 14.43 5.65
C GLY A 197 7.92 15.69 5.58
N PRO A 198 7.85 16.54 6.63
CA PRO A 198 7.08 17.77 6.55
C PRO A 198 7.61 18.74 5.49
N ALA A 199 8.93 18.83 5.31
CA ALA A 199 9.52 19.69 4.28
C ALA A 199 9.06 19.28 2.87
N VAL A 200 9.06 17.97 2.58
CA VAL A 200 8.54 17.43 1.33
C VAL A 200 7.04 17.70 1.17
N ALA A 201 6.24 17.43 2.20
CA ALA A 201 4.79 17.63 2.14
C ALA A 201 4.42 19.11 1.86
N GLN A 202 5.20 20.06 2.38
CA GLN A 202 5.02 21.49 2.13
C GLN A 202 5.51 21.95 0.75
N ALA A 203 6.47 21.23 0.16
CA ALA A 203 7.14 21.64 -1.07
C ALA A 203 6.33 21.34 -2.35
N VAL A 204 5.32 20.48 -2.27
CA VAL A 204 4.47 20.06 -3.40
C VAL A 204 2.99 20.31 -3.12
N SER A 205 2.22 20.53 -4.18
CA SER A 205 0.77 20.78 -4.09
C SER A 205 -0.07 19.51 -3.98
N ILE A 206 0.40 18.39 -4.53
CA ILE A 206 -0.25 17.08 -4.45
C ILE A 206 -0.07 16.39 -3.07
N PRO A 207 -0.97 15.50 -2.62
CA PRO A 207 -0.83 14.87 -1.31
C PRO A 207 0.34 13.92 -1.23
N VAL A 208 1.01 13.98 -0.08
CA VAL A 208 2.12 13.10 0.28
C VAL A 208 1.64 12.20 1.41
N LEU A 209 1.47 10.92 1.11
CA LEU A 209 1.18 9.89 2.10
C LEU A 209 2.47 9.22 2.53
N GLY A 210 2.50 8.68 3.74
CA GLY A 210 3.60 7.82 4.18
C GLY A 210 3.12 6.42 4.52
N GLY A 211 3.81 5.42 3.96
CA GLY A 211 3.82 4.05 4.47
C GLY A 211 4.35 3.95 5.90
N PHE A 212 4.56 2.73 6.40
CA PHE A 212 5.24 2.52 7.69
C PHE A 212 6.58 3.29 7.71
N GLY A 213 6.89 3.98 8.81
CA GLY A 213 8.05 4.89 8.91
C GLY A 213 7.84 6.33 8.39
N GLY A 214 6.80 6.61 7.59
CA GLY A 214 6.25 7.98 7.49
C GLY A 214 5.66 8.40 8.85
N GLY A 215 5.35 9.66 9.08
CA GLY A 215 4.79 10.08 10.37
C GLY A 215 3.55 10.97 10.25
N PRO A 216 3.01 11.46 11.40
CA PRO A 216 1.80 12.29 11.43
C PRO A 216 1.95 13.64 10.72
N TRP A 217 3.17 14.02 10.36
CA TRP A 217 3.51 15.24 9.64
C TRP A 217 3.13 15.23 8.15
N LEU A 218 2.88 14.06 7.54
CA LEU A 218 2.47 13.94 6.14
C LEU A 218 0.97 14.16 5.94
N ASP A 219 0.49 14.32 4.71
CA ASP A 219 -0.92 14.56 4.38
C ASP A 219 -1.83 13.36 4.67
N GLY A 220 -1.24 12.19 4.94
CA GLY A 220 -1.95 11.01 5.38
C GLY A 220 -1.03 9.80 5.54
N ARG A 221 -1.64 8.64 5.74
CA ARG A 221 -0.92 7.39 6.06
C ARG A 221 -1.44 6.25 5.19
N VAL A 222 -0.55 5.35 4.79
CA VAL A 222 -0.91 4.06 4.19
C VAL A 222 -0.40 2.95 5.09
N ARG A 223 -1.27 2.04 5.53
CA ARG A 223 -0.89 0.89 6.37
C ARG A 223 -1.48 -0.40 5.83
N MET A 224 -0.71 -1.50 5.87
CA MET A 224 -1.25 -2.83 5.55
C MET A 224 -2.29 -3.25 6.57
N ALA A 225 -3.47 -3.68 6.10
CA ALA A 225 -4.56 -4.10 6.98
C ALA A 225 -4.13 -5.25 7.89
N THR A 226 -3.42 -6.25 7.34
CA THR A 226 -2.87 -7.39 8.08
C THR A 226 -1.87 -6.98 9.16
N ALA A 227 -1.05 -5.96 8.91
CA ALA A 227 -0.11 -5.40 9.90
C ALA A 227 -0.81 -4.48 10.92
N ALA A 228 -1.96 -3.89 10.58
CA ALA A 228 -2.75 -3.10 11.51
C ALA A 228 -3.44 -3.99 12.56
N ILE A 229 -3.88 -5.18 12.16
CA ILE A 229 -4.66 -6.10 13.00
C ILE A 229 -3.83 -7.27 13.57
N GLY A 230 -2.50 -7.28 13.37
CA GLY A 230 -1.62 -8.33 13.89
C GLY A 230 -1.96 -9.73 13.35
N TYR A 231 -2.03 -9.87 12.02
CA TYR A 231 -2.43 -11.13 11.36
C TYR A 231 -1.28 -12.10 11.06
N SER A 232 -0.01 -11.67 11.13
CA SER A 232 1.14 -12.55 10.86
C SER A 232 1.18 -13.71 11.87
N ALA A 233 1.53 -14.92 11.41
CA ALA A 233 1.70 -16.07 12.30
C ALA A 233 2.80 -15.85 13.36
N ASP A 234 3.82 -15.02 13.06
CA ASP A 234 4.86 -14.65 14.02
C ASP A 234 4.29 -13.95 15.29
N ALA A 235 3.09 -13.38 15.19
CA ALA A 235 2.38 -12.77 16.31
C ALA A 235 1.91 -13.77 17.39
N LEU A 236 2.01 -15.07 17.11
CA LEU A 236 1.79 -16.15 18.08
C LEU A 236 2.99 -16.31 19.02
N ASP A 237 4.21 -16.11 18.51
CA ASP A 237 5.44 -16.22 19.31
C ASP A 237 5.73 -14.92 20.04
N THR A 238 5.46 -13.78 19.40
CA THR A 238 5.68 -12.45 19.99
C THR A 238 4.51 -11.54 19.70
N ALA A 239 3.79 -11.12 20.75
CA ALA A 239 2.65 -10.23 20.60
C ALA A 239 3.04 -8.91 19.91
N PRO A 240 2.33 -8.50 18.84
CA PRO A 240 2.69 -7.32 18.07
C PRO A 240 2.10 -6.05 18.70
N ASP A 241 2.84 -4.94 18.66
CA ASP A 241 2.33 -3.62 19.05
C ASP A 241 1.46 -3.02 17.93
N THR A 242 0.21 -3.50 17.86
CA THR A 242 -0.75 -3.17 16.80
C THR A 242 -2.16 -3.00 17.39
N TYR A 243 -3.16 -2.71 16.55
CA TYR A 243 -4.52 -2.45 17.04
C TYR A 243 -5.24 -3.73 17.53
N ALA A 244 -4.77 -4.91 17.16
CA ALA A 244 -5.29 -6.20 17.59
C ALA A 244 -4.24 -7.31 17.38
N ASN A 245 -4.42 -8.47 18.02
CA ASN A 245 -3.67 -9.69 17.67
C ASN A 245 -4.64 -10.72 17.08
N VAL A 246 -4.97 -10.55 15.79
CA VAL A 246 -5.89 -11.46 15.09
C VAL A 246 -5.28 -12.85 14.89
N ALA A 247 -3.95 -12.97 14.80
CA ALA A 247 -3.30 -14.28 14.74
C ALA A 247 -3.62 -15.12 15.98
N GLN A 248 -3.49 -14.54 17.19
CA GLN A 248 -3.84 -15.23 18.43
C GLN A 248 -5.33 -15.60 18.48
N ILE A 249 -6.22 -14.67 18.11
CA ILE A 249 -7.67 -14.93 18.07
C ILE A 249 -7.99 -16.10 17.13
N ALA A 250 -7.38 -16.13 15.95
CA ALA A 250 -7.57 -17.21 14.98
C ALA A 250 -7.03 -18.55 15.51
N PHE A 251 -5.84 -18.55 16.10
CA PHE A 251 -5.23 -19.72 16.69
C PHE A 251 -6.08 -20.31 17.82
N ASP A 252 -6.56 -19.48 18.74
CA ASP A 252 -7.39 -19.91 19.86
C ASP A 252 -8.72 -20.50 19.37
N ALA A 253 -9.37 -19.83 18.41
CA ALA A 253 -10.63 -20.29 17.84
C ALA A 253 -10.50 -21.64 17.11
N ILE A 254 -9.44 -21.81 16.30
CA ILE A 254 -9.17 -23.05 15.57
C ILE A 254 -8.78 -24.17 16.54
N SER A 255 -8.00 -23.86 17.59
CA SER A 255 -7.60 -24.83 18.61
C SER A 255 -8.82 -25.33 19.40
N ALA A 256 -9.70 -24.42 19.82
CA ALA A 256 -10.95 -24.77 20.49
C ALA A 256 -11.85 -25.66 19.60
N TYR A 257 -11.97 -25.32 18.31
CA TYR A 257 -12.66 -26.17 17.35
C TYR A 257 -12.05 -27.57 17.26
N ALA A 258 -10.72 -27.67 17.17
CA ALA A 258 -10.02 -28.95 17.13
C ALA A 258 -10.26 -29.77 18.41
N ASP A 259 -10.31 -29.13 19.57
CA ASP A 259 -10.59 -29.78 20.85
C ASP A 259 -12.04 -30.27 20.95
N ASP A 260 -13.01 -29.51 20.43
CA ASP A 260 -14.40 -29.94 20.35
C ASP A 260 -14.53 -31.21 19.51
N VAL A 261 -13.87 -31.25 18.35
CA VAL A 261 -13.84 -32.42 17.47
C VAL A 261 -13.22 -33.63 18.17
N ARG A 262 -12.04 -33.47 18.79
CA ARG A 262 -11.33 -34.56 19.47
C ARG A 262 -12.11 -35.12 20.66
N ALA A 263 -12.87 -34.28 21.36
CA ALA A 263 -13.68 -34.68 22.50
C ALA A 263 -15.11 -35.09 22.12
N ALA A 264 -15.43 -35.17 20.83
CA ALA A 264 -16.77 -35.46 20.32
C ALA A 264 -17.87 -34.55 20.90
N ARG A 265 -17.54 -33.26 21.08
CA ARG A 265 -18.50 -32.23 21.51
C ARG A 265 -19.25 -31.66 20.31
N GLN A 266 -20.41 -31.09 20.58
CA GLN A 266 -21.17 -30.34 19.57
C GLN A 266 -20.34 -29.13 19.10
N ILE A 267 -20.08 -29.05 17.80
CA ILE A 267 -19.32 -27.95 17.19
C ILE A 267 -20.15 -26.66 17.24
N ALA A 268 -19.51 -25.57 17.67
CA ALA A 268 -20.11 -24.23 17.68
C ALA A 268 -20.63 -23.82 16.29
N GLY A 269 -21.88 -23.36 16.21
CA GLY A 269 -22.53 -22.98 14.94
C GLY A 269 -22.96 -24.16 14.06
N GLY A 270 -22.66 -25.40 14.44
CA GLY A 270 -23.17 -26.60 13.78
C GLY A 270 -24.67 -26.80 14.02
N ILE A 271 -25.31 -27.58 13.15
CA ILE A 271 -26.68 -28.05 13.37
C ILE A 271 -26.69 -28.87 14.67
N ARG A 272 -27.52 -28.46 15.64
CA ARG A 272 -27.67 -29.20 16.90
C ARG A 272 -28.33 -30.54 16.60
N VAL A 273 -27.62 -31.63 16.88
CA VAL A 273 -28.12 -33.01 16.80
C VAL A 273 -28.39 -33.55 18.20
#